data_AF-A0ABD6F3H3-F1
#
_entry.id   AF-A0ABD6F3H3-F1
#
_cell.length_a   1.000
_cell.length_b   1.000
_cell.length_c   1.000
_cell.angle_alpha   90.00
_cell.angle_beta   90.00
_cell.angle_gamma   90.00
#
_symmetry.space_group_name_H-M   'P 1'
#
loop_
_entity.id
_entity.type
_entity.pdbx_description
1 polymer ?
#
loop_
_entity_poly.entity_id
_entity_poly.type
_entity_poly.pdbx_seq_one_letter_code
_entity_poly.pdbx_strand_id
1 'polypeptide(L)'
;MNQPVYFRSLIIRTETYSETDIEDILRIRASEESVNLEDDALAILTKLAFKTSLRYAMQLISTGDILRERRRADKVGTDDLKKVYQLFYDRKRSVTFLHEFESQFVKE
;
A
#
# COMPACT_ATOMS: atom_id res chain seq x y z
N MET A 1 -42.22 -4.13 -13.01
CA MET A 1 -42.25 -3.42 -11.72
C MET A 1 -41.10 -3.94 -10.86
N ASN A 2 -39.86 -3.51 -11.15
CA ASN A 2 -38.68 -3.88 -10.36
C ASN A 2 -38.51 -2.87 -9.22
N GLN A 3 -39.08 -3.16 -8.05
CA GLN A 3 -38.73 -2.41 -6.85
C GLN A 3 -37.33 -2.85 -6.40
N PRO A 4 -36.36 -1.93 -6.28
CA PRO A 4 -34.98 -2.31 -6.01
C PRO A 4 -34.80 -2.73 -4.54
N VAL A 5 -33.91 -3.71 -4.33
CA VAL A 5 -33.63 -4.46 -3.08
C VAL A 5 -33.22 -3.57 -1.87
N TYR A 6 -33.02 -2.27 -2.08
CA TYR A 6 -32.62 -1.30 -1.07
C TYR A 6 -33.61 -1.15 0.11
N PHE A 7 -34.91 -1.40 -0.08
CA PHE A 7 -35.93 -1.18 0.97
C PHE A 7 -35.89 -2.17 2.14
N ARG A 8 -35.03 -3.21 2.09
CA ARG A 8 -34.86 -4.21 3.16
C ARG A 8 -33.44 -4.23 3.74
N SER A 9 -32.56 -3.30 3.33
CA SER A 9 -31.14 -3.33 3.70
C SER A 9 -30.74 -2.11 4.52
N LEU A 10 -29.99 -2.33 5.61
CA LEU A 10 -29.35 -1.25 6.38
C LEU A 10 -28.02 -0.88 5.71
N ILE A 11 -27.88 0.38 5.30
CA ILE A 11 -26.63 0.89 4.73
C ILE A 11 -25.80 1.52 5.85
N ILE A 12 -24.66 0.92 6.17
CA ILE A 12 -23.67 1.49 7.09
C ILE A 12 -22.55 2.10 6.24
N ARG A 13 -22.31 3.40 6.41
CA ARG A 13 -21.24 4.11 5.69
C ARG A 13 -19.95 4.02 6.50
N THR A 14 -18.83 3.85 5.81
CA THR A 14 -17.50 3.96 6.41
C THR A 14 -16.88 5.30 6.04
N GLU A 15 -16.08 5.83 6.95
CA GLU A 15 -15.31 7.05 6.73
C GLU A 15 -13.88 6.71 6.31
N THR A 16 -13.19 7.70 5.73
CA THR A 16 -11.78 7.57 5.37
C THR A 16 -10.91 7.62 6.61
N TYR A 17 -9.91 6.75 6.68
CA TYR A 17 -8.92 6.75 7.74
C TYR A 17 -8.11 8.06 7.76
N SER A 18 -7.82 8.54 8.96
CA SER A 18 -6.85 9.61 9.19
C SER A 18 -5.41 9.11 9.05
N GLU A 19 -4.44 10.03 8.99
CA GLU A 19 -3.02 9.64 8.91
C GLU A 19 -2.57 8.85 10.15
N THR A 20 -3.09 9.19 11.33
CA THR A 20 -2.82 8.45 12.59
C THR A 20 -3.42 7.06 12.56
N ASP A 21 -4.65 6.90 12.04
CA ASP A 21 -5.27 5.57 11.91
C ASP A 21 -4.47 4.68 10.95
N ILE A 22 -3.96 5.26 9.86
CA ILE A 22 -3.12 4.54 8.88
C ILE A 22 -1.83 4.05 9.53
N GLU A 23 -1.16 4.90 10.31
CA GLU A 23 0.06 4.52 11.03
C GLU A 23 -0.19 3.34 11.98
N ASP A 24 -1.27 3.39 12.76
CA ASP A 24 -1.64 2.33 13.68
C ASP A 24 -2.01 1.03 12.96
N ILE A 25 -2.75 1.11 11.85
CA ILE A 25 -3.05 -0.05 11.03
C ILE A 25 -1.76 -0.68 10.51
N LEU A 26 -0.83 0.11 9.96
CA LEU A 26 0.44 -0.40 9.44
C LEU A 26 1.31 -1.01 10.56
N ARG A 27 1.31 -0.41 11.75
CA ARG A 27 2.00 -0.94 12.93
C ARG A 27 1.43 -2.30 13.35
N ILE A 28 0.10 -2.44 13.39
CA ILE A 28 -0.56 -3.71 13.70
C ILE A 28 -0.20 -4.76 12.64
N ARG A 29 -0.21 -4.41 11.36
CA ARG A 29 0.14 -5.33 10.27
C ARG A 29 1.59 -5.78 10.32
N ALA A 30 2.52 -4.87 10.57
CA ALA A 30 3.93 -5.23 10.75
C ALA A 30 4.11 -6.19 11.94
N SER A 31 3.41 -5.96 13.04
CA SER A 31 3.42 -6.86 14.20
C SER A 31 2.80 -8.23 13.88
N GLU A 32 1.71 -8.28 13.12
CA GLU A 32 1.04 -9.53 12.72
C GLU A 32 1.92 -10.37 11.78
N GLU A 33 2.62 -9.72 10.84
CA GLU A 33 3.56 -10.35 9.92
C GLU A 33 4.93 -10.65 10.56
N SER A 34 5.12 -10.32 11.85
CA SER A 34 6.41 -10.45 12.57
C SER A 34 7.57 -9.69 11.91
N VAL A 35 7.26 -8.55 11.28
CA VAL A 35 8.21 -7.68 10.59
C VAL A 35 8.58 -6.50 11.48
N ASN A 36 9.85 -6.40 11.85
CA ASN A 36 10.35 -5.23 12.58
C ASN A 36 10.64 -4.09 11.59
N LEU A 37 9.89 -3.00 11.67
CA LEU A 37 10.13 -1.78 10.90
C LEU A 37 10.96 -0.78 11.74
N GLU A 38 11.83 -0.01 11.09
CA GLU A 38 12.38 1.22 11.67
C GLU A 38 11.31 2.32 11.75
N ASP A 39 11.40 3.22 12.74
CA ASP A 39 10.41 4.29 12.91
C ASP A 39 10.34 5.22 11.68
N ASP A 40 11.50 5.52 11.08
CA ASP A 40 11.59 6.29 9.83
C ASP A 40 10.93 5.56 8.66
N ALA A 41 11.06 4.23 8.60
CA ALA A 41 10.46 3.39 7.57
C ALA A 41 8.92 3.39 7.71
N LEU A 42 8.42 3.29 8.95
CA LEU A 42 6.99 3.39 9.24
C LEU A 42 6.43 4.76 8.84
N ALA A 43 7.11 5.86 9.20
CA ALA A 43 6.67 7.21 8.83
C ALA A 43 6.61 7.42 7.31
N ILE A 44 7.57 6.87 6.55
CA ILE A 44 7.55 6.92 5.08
C ILE A 44 6.38 6.10 4.53
N LEU A 45 6.15 4.89 5.06
CA LEU A 45 5.03 4.04 4.65
C LEU A 45 3.67 4.71 4.89
N THR A 46 3.48 5.35 6.05
CA THR A 46 2.25 6.09 6.38
C THR A 46 1.98 7.21 5.37
N LYS A 47 2.99 8.03 5.07
CA LYS A 47 2.88 9.10 4.05
C LYS A 47 2.60 8.54 2.66
N LEU A 48 3.20 7.39 2.33
CA LEU A 48 2.98 6.73 1.04
C LEU A 48 1.56 6.16 0.94
N ALA A 49 1.06 5.52 2.00
CA ALA A 49 -0.30 5.01 2.09
C ALA A 49 -1.34 6.13 1.91
N PHE A 50 -1.10 7.29 2.52
CA PHE A 50 -1.97 8.46 2.39
C PHE A 50 -2.01 9.02 0.95
N LYS A 51 -0.88 9.04 0.25
CA LYS A 51 -0.79 9.51 -1.15
C LYS A 51 -1.33 8.51 -2.18
N THR A 52 -1.22 7.22 -1.89
CA THR A 52 -1.54 6.12 -2.82
C THR A 52 -2.75 5.33 -2.32
N SER A 53 -2.51 4.23 -1.59
CA SER A 53 -3.54 3.43 -0.94
C SER A 53 -2.93 2.63 0.21
N LEU A 54 -3.75 2.37 1.24
CA LEU A 54 -3.36 1.52 2.37
C LEU A 54 -2.96 0.10 1.93
N ARG A 55 -3.68 -0.47 0.95
CA ARG A 55 -3.38 -1.80 0.40
C ARG A 55 -1.97 -1.86 -0.20
N TYR A 56 -1.57 -0.85 -0.96
CA TYR A 56 -0.23 -0.80 -1.54
C TYR A 56 0.84 -0.74 -0.46
N ALA A 57 0.68 0.11 0.56
CA ALA A 57 1.62 0.18 1.67
C ALA A 57 1.77 -1.15 2.43
N MET A 58 0.67 -1.88 2.66
CA MET A 58 0.73 -3.22 3.26
C MET A 58 1.53 -4.21 2.42
N GLN A 59 1.37 -4.20 1.09
CA GLN A 59 2.16 -5.06 0.19
C GLN A 59 3.65 -4.71 0.25
N LEU A 60 3.99 -3.44 0.48
CA LEU A 60 5.37 -3.00 0.64
C LEU A 60 6.01 -3.49 1.94
N ILE A 61 5.23 -3.76 3.00
CA ILE A 61 5.75 -4.35 4.25
C ILE A 61 6.28 -5.76 3.96
N SER A 62 5.47 -6.63 3.37
CA SER A 62 5.87 -8.02 3.10
C SER A 62 7.02 -8.11 2.10
N THR A 63 7.02 -7.27 1.07
CA THR A 63 8.12 -7.25 0.08
C THR A 63 9.38 -6.57 0.61
N GLY A 64 9.25 -5.59 1.51
CA GLY A 64 10.36 -4.98 2.23
C GLY A 64 11.03 -5.98 3.17
N ASP A 65 10.24 -6.86 3.79
CA ASP A 65 10.75 -7.92 4.65
C ASP A 65 11.64 -8.92 3.88
N ILE A 66 11.24 -9.31 2.67
CA ILE A 66 12.06 -10.17 1.80
C ILE A 66 13.40 -9.51 1.47
N LEU A 67 13.43 -8.19 1.24
CA LEU A 67 14.68 -7.47 0.98
C LEU A 67 15.57 -7.37 2.22
N ARG A 68 14.97 -7.10 3.39
CA ARG A 68 15.64 -7.14 4.68
C ARG A 68 16.30 -8.50 4.91
N GLU A 69 15.55 -9.58 4.70
CA GLU A 69 16.05 -10.95 4.86
C GLU A 69 17.24 -11.22 3.94
N ARG A 70 17.16 -10.80 2.66
CA ARG A 70 18.27 -10.91 1.71
C ARG A 70 19.52 -10.13 2.14
N ARG A 71 19.38 -8.98 2.79
CA ARG A 71 20.52 -8.22 3.33
C ARG A 71 20.99 -8.71 4.69
N ARG A 72 20.29 -9.70 5.29
CA ARG A 72 20.54 -10.24 6.63
C ARG A 72 20.47 -9.16 7.72
N ALA A 73 19.51 -8.26 7.61
CA ALA A 73 19.26 -7.24 8.63
C ALA A 73 18.12 -7.64 9.58
N ASP A 74 18.12 -7.05 10.77
CA ASP A 74 17.09 -7.31 11.78
C ASP A 74 15.80 -6.53 11.54
N LYS A 75 15.91 -5.27 11.05
CA LYS A 75 14.76 -4.38 10.81
C LYS A 75 14.68 -3.90 9.37
N VAL A 76 13.48 -3.74 8.82
CA VAL A 76 13.24 -3.11 7.51
C VAL A 76 13.51 -1.62 7.64
N GLY A 77 14.42 -1.13 6.80
CA GLY A 77 14.83 0.27 6.80
C GLY A 77 14.31 1.04 5.61
N THR A 78 14.62 2.33 5.57
CA THR A 78 14.16 3.22 4.48
C THR A 78 14.69 2.80 3.11
N ASP A 79 15.88 2.19 3.05
CA ASP A 79 16.50 1.78 1.79
C ASP A 79 15.83 0.56 1.15
N ASP A 80 15.30 -0.38 1.96
CA ASP A 80 14.49 -1.46 1.41
C ASP A 80 13.22 -0.89 0.80
N LEU A 81 12.53 0.00 1.52
CA LEU A 81 11.29 0.60 1.03
C LEU A 81 11.50 1.39 -0.26
N LYS A 82 12.60 2.15 -0.37
CA LYS A 82 12.97 2.83 -1.63
C LYS A 82 13.14 1.83 -2.77
N LYS A 83 13.82 0.71 -2.51
CA LYS A 83 14.06 -0.32 -3.52
C LYS A 83 12.78 -1.04 -3.92
N VAL A 84 11.93 -1.41 -2.97
CA VAL A 84 10.62 -2.01 -3.26
C VAL A 84 9.74 -1.02 -4.04
N TYR A 85 9.72 0.25 -3.64
CA TYR A 85 8.94 1.28 -4.34
C TYR A 85 9.38 1.48 -5.80
N GLN A 86 10.66 1.29 -6.10
CA GLN A 86 11.15 1.30 -7.49
C GLN A 86 10.70 0.06 -8.27
N LEU A 87 10.65 -1.10 -7.62
CA LEU A 87 10.30 -2.37 -8.26
C LEU A 87 8.79 -2.53 -8.48
N PHE A 88 7.96 -2.08 -7.55
CA PHE A 88 6.52 -2.29 -7.57
C PHE A 88 5.78 -0.96 -7.69
N TYR A 89 5.01 -0.80 -8.77
CA TYR A 89 4.29 0.43 -9.06
C TYR A 89 2.92 0.43 -8.40
N ASP A 90 2.50 1.58 -7.87
CA ASP A 90 1.12 1.81 -7.47
C ASP A 90 0.25 2.11 -8.70
N ARG A 91 -1.08 2.02 -8.54
CA ARG A 91 -2.03 2.22 -9.64
C ARG A 91 -1.79 3.53 -10.41
N LYS A 92 -1.54 4.66 -9.72
CA LYS A 92 -1.39 5.96 -10.40
C LYS A 92 -0.16 5.95 -11.28
N ARG A 93 0.98 5.48 -10.75
CA ARG A 93 2.23 5.34 -11.52
C ARG A 93 2.10 4.37 -12.68
N SER A 94 1.39 3.26 -12.50
CA SER A 94 1.14 2.29 -13.58
C SER A 94 0.32 2.91 -14.71
N VAL A 95 -0.70 3.72 -14.40
CA VAL A 95 -1.49 4.43 -15.41
C VAL A 95 -0.63 5.46 -16.16
N THR A 96 0.17 6.25 -15.45
CA THR A 96 1.10 7.19 -16.08
C THR A 96 2.08 6.48 -17.01
N PHE A 97 2.67 5.37 -16.56
CA PHE A 97 3.56 4.56 -17.39
C PHE A 97 2.87 4.06 -18.67
N LEU A 98 1.63 3.57 -18.57
CA LEU A 98 0.87 3.14 -19.76
C LEU A 98 0.64 4.28 -20.76
N HIS A 99 0.36 5.49 -20.27
CA HIS A 99 0.20 6.66 -21.14
C HIS A 99 1.52 7.09 -21.81
N GLU A 100 2.65 7.05 -21.09
CA GLU A 100 3.96 7.40 -21.64
C GLU A 100 4.41 6.43 -22.75
N PHE A 101 4.07 5.15 -22.61
CA PHE A 101 4.46 4.09 -23.54
C PHE A 101 3.30 3.61 -24.42
N GLU A 102 2.26 4.44 -24.61
CA GLU A 102 1.02 4.09 -25.32
C GLU A 102 1.27 3.50 -26.72
N SER A 103 2.31 3.97 -27.42
CA SER A 103 2.69 3.48 -28.75
C SER A 103 3.19 2.03 -28.77
N GLN A 104 3.62 1.50 -27.63
CA GLN A 104 4.12 0.13 -27.48
C GLN A 104 3.01 -0.86 -27.06
N PHE A 105 1.84 -0.35 -26.68
CA PHE A 105 0.70 -1.17 -26.26
C PHE A 105 -0.31 -1.34 -27.39
N VAL A 106 -0.96 -2.50 -27.40
CA VAL A 106 -2.04 -2.78 -28.35
C VAL A 106 -3.24 -1.90 -28.00
N LYS A 107 -3.72 -1.16 -28.99
CA LYS A 107 -5.00 -0.46 -28.94
C LYS A 107 -6.08 -1.43 -29.44
N GLU A 108 -7.20 -1.52 -28.73
CA GLU A 108 -8.41 -2.17 -29.26
C GLU A 108 -8.96 -1.45 -30.49
#